data_AF-A0A850LHC5-F1
#
_entry.id   AF-A0A850LHC5-F1
#
_cell.length_a   1.000
_cell.length_b   1.000
_cell.length_c   1.000
_cell.angle_alpha   90.00
_cell.angle_beta   90.00
_cell.angle_gamma   90.00
#
_symmetry.space_group_name_H-M   'P 1'
#
loop_
_entity.id
_entity.type
_entity.pdbx_description
1 polymer ?
#
loop_
_entity_poly.entity_id
_entity_poly.type
_entity_poly.pdbx_seq_one_letter_code
_entity_poly.pdbx_strand_id
1 'polypeptide(L)' 'MTHSAITPAPALSRPGPLFALALALAVGFALGQVWPEPQDGISAVAPLQEDWHGNVKRSTWPD' A
#
# COMPACT_ATOMS: atom_id res chain seq x y z
N MET A 1 6.33 26.35 55.30
CA MET A 1 6.08 26.05 53.88
C MET A 1 6.89 24.81 53.53
N THR A 2 6.24 23.66 53.41
CA THR A 2 6.88 22.39 53.03
C THR A 2 6.64 22.13 51.55
N HIS A 3 7.70 22.11 50.76
CA HIS A 3 7.64 21.76 49.34
C HIS A 3 7.63 20.24 49.21
N SER A 4 6.51 19.67 48.74
CA SER A 4 6.49 18.28 48.30
C SER A 4 7.16 18.20 46.93
N ALA A 5 8.33 17.57 46.87
CA ALA A 5 8.93 17.17 45.62
C ALA A 5 8.13 15.99 45.04
N ILE A 6 7.54 16.19 43.86
CA ILE A 6 6.90 15.11 43.11
C ILE A 6 8.04 14.35 42.42
N THR A 7 8.33 13.13 42.87
CA THR A 7 9.22 12.23 42.15
C THR A 7 8.45 11.69 40.93
N PRO A 8 8.91 11.95 39.69
CA PRO A 8 8.28 11.35 38.52
C PRO A 8 8.47 9.84 38.55
N ALA A 9 7.38 9.09 38.46
CA ALA A 9 7.43 7.64 38.39
C ALA A 9 8.13 7.21 37.08
N PRO A 10 8.99 6.18 37.10
CA PRO A 10 9.60 5.66 35.89
C PRO A 10 8.51 5.14 34.96
N ALA A 11 8.50 5.63 33.72
CA ALA A 11 7.58 5.13 32.71
C ALA A 11 7.93 3.66 32.43
N LEU A 12 7.07 2.74 32.89
CA LEU A 12 7.20 1.32 32.55
C LEU A 12 6.95 1.17 31.05
N SER A 13 8.03 1.03 30.28
CA SER A 13 7.98 0.63 28.88
C SER A 13 7.39 -0.78 28.82
N ARG A 14 6.10 -0.91 28.54
CA ARG A 14 5.47 -2.20 28.28
C ARG A 14 5.75 -2.55 26.81
N PRO A 15 6.56 -3.58 26.51
CA PRO A 15 6.89 -3.91 25.12
C PRO A 15 5.75 -4.63 24.40
N GLY A 16 4.74 -5.14 25.12
CA GLY A 16 3.62 -5.89 24.57
C GLY A 16 2.89 -5.21 23.39
N PRO A 17 2.51 -3.92 23.47
CA PRO A 17 1.88 -3.20 22.36
C PRO A 17 2.79 -3.10 21.13
N LEU A 18 4.10 -2.95 21.31
CA LEU A 18 5.06 -2.88 20.19
C LEU A 18 5.16 -4.24 19.48
N PHE A 19 5.18 -5.34 20.25
CA PHE A 19 5.13 -6.69 19.69
C PHE A 19 3.83 -6.97 18.94
N ALA A 20 2.69 -6.56 19.51
CA ALA A 20 1.39 -6.71 18.85
C ALA A 20 1.33 -5.92 17.53
N LEU A 21 1.86 -4.69 17.51
CA LEU A 21 1.94 -3.87 16.30
C LEU A 21 2.84 -4.50 15.24
N ALA A 22 4.02 -4.96 15.63
CA ALA A 22 4.95 -5.61 14.71
C ALA A 22 4.33 -6.88 14.09
N LEU A 23 3.62 -7.67 14.88
CA LEU A 23 2.93 -8.87 14.39
C LEU A 23 1.80 -8.51 13.41
N ALA A 24 0.98 -7.51 13.74
CA ALA A 24 -0.09 -7.04 12.86
C ALA A 24 0.45 -6.56 11.50
N LEU A 25 1.56 -5.82 11.50
CA LEU A 25 2.23 -5.37 10.27
C LEU A 25 2.79 -6.54 9.46
N ALA A 26 3.45 -7.51 10.10
CA ALA A 26 3.99 -8.68 9.42
C ALA A 26 2.88 -9.52 8.75
N VAL A 27 1.77 -9.72 9.45
CA VAL A 27 0.60 -10.45 8.91
C VAL A 27 -0.04 -9.67 7.76
N GLY A 28 -0.29 -8.36 7.95
CA GLY A 28 -0.86 -7.52 6.90
C GLY A 28 0.01 -7.46 5.64
N PHE A 29 1.33 -7.35 5.81
CA PHE A 29 2.28 -7.38 4.71
C PHE A 29 2.24 -8.72 3.97
N ALA A 30 2.30 -9.84 4.68
CA ALA A 30 2.26 -11.17 4.08
C ALA A 30 0.96 -11.40 3.29
N LEU A 31 -0.18 -10.98 3.83
CA LEU A 31 -1.46 -11.07 3.13
C LEU A 31 -1.51 -10.16 1.89
N GLY A 32 -0.92 -8.96 1.97
CA GLY A 32 -0.81 -8.05 0.82
C GLY A 32 0.04 -8.60 -0.32
N GLN A 33 1.09 -9.38 -0.03
CA GLN A 33 1.90 -10.05 -1.06
C GLN A 33 1.13 -11.13 -1.82
N VAL A 34 0.11 -11.73 -1.20
CA VAL A 34 -0.74 -12.77 -1.81
C VAL A 34 -2.00 -12.18 -2.43
N TRP A 35 -2.24 -10.87 -2.28
CA TRP A 35 -3.42 -10.23 -2.84
C TRP A 35 -3.34 -10.27 -4.37
N PRO A 36 -4.28 -10.94 -5.05
CA PRO A 36 -4.26 -10.99 -6.49
C PRO A 36 -4.48 -9.59 -7.05
N GLU A 37 -3.69 -9.22 -8.05
CA GLU A 37 -3.96 -8.04 -8.88
C GLU A 37 -5.42 -8.15 -9.36
N PRO A 38 -6.27 -7.14 -9.14
CA PRO A 38 -7.57 -7.09 -9.77
C PRO A 38 -7.33 -7.29 -11.27
N GLN A 39 -7.84 -8.40 -11.81
CA GLN A 39 -7.92 -8.56 -13.24
C GLN A 39 -8.96 -7.54 -13.68
N ASP A 40 -8.51 -6.36 -14.06
CA ASP A 40 -9.33 -5.42 -14.80
C ASP A 40 -9.72 -6.12 -16.10
N GLY A 41 -10.83 -6.87 -16.03
CA GLY A 41 -11.58 -7.40 -17.16
C GLY A 41 -12.31 -6.29 -17.92
N ILE A 42 -11.69 -5.13 -18.01
CA ILE A 42 -11.99 -4.12 -19.01
C ILE A 42 -10.77 -4.20 -19.89
N SER A 43 -10.94 -4.78 -21.09
CA SER A 43 -10.00 -4.60 -22.19
C SER A 43 -9.48 -3.18 -22.11
N ALA A 44 -8.22 -3.01 -21.71
CA ALA A 44 -7.53 -1.76 -21.91
C ALA A 44 -7.59 -1.57 -23.41
N VAL A 45 -8.57 -0.78 -23.86
CA VAL A 45 -8.57 -0.23 -25.20
C VAL A 45 -7.25 0.49 -25.21
N ALA A 46 -6.24 -0.14 -25.83
CA ALA A 46 -4.95 0.49 -25.99
C ALA A 46 -5.25 1.90 -26.50
N PRO A 47 -4.74 2.96 -25.84
CA PRO A 47 -4.97 4.30 -26.35
C PRO A 47 -4.52 4.26 -27.81
N LEU A 48 -5.42 4.66 -28.72
CA LEU A 48 -5.11 4.76 -30.14
C LEU A 48 -3.77 5.50 -30.21
N GLN A 49 -2.70 4.77 -30.52
CA GLN A 49 -1.38 5.36 -30.56
C GLN A 49 -1.33 6.17 -31.84
N GLU A 50 -1.79 7.41 -31.73
CA GLU A 50 -1.54 8.45 -32.71
C GLU A 50 -0.04 8.62 -32.77
N ASP A 51 0.55 8.42 -33.95
CA ASP A 51 1.93 8.84 -34.13
C ASP A 51 2.02 10.36 -33.96
N TRP A 52 3.22 10.89 -33.73
CA TRP A 52 3.42 12.34 -33.56
C TRP A 52 2.98 13.21 -34.76
N HIS A 53 2.56 12.58 -35.86
CA HIS A 53 2.04 13.21 -37.07
C HIS A 53 0.51 13.06 -37.20
N GLY A 54 -0.18 12.48 -36.19
CA GLY A 54 -1.63 12.29 -36.18
C GLY A 54 -2.11 11.09 -37.00
N ASN A 55 -1.22 10.20 -37.43
CA ASN A 55 -1.59 9.02 -38.19
C ASN A 55 -2.02 7.90 -37.24
N VAL A 56 -3.32 7.62 -37.24
CA VAL A 56 -3.90 6.47 -36.53
C VAL A 56 -3.62 5.21 -37.35
N LYS A 57 -2.77 4.30 -36.87
CA LYS A 57 -2.60 2.98 -37.51
C LYS A 57 -3.86 2.14 -37.32
N ARG A 58 -4.76 2.19 -38.29
CA ARG A 58 -5.88 1.25 -38.43
C ARG A 58 -5.38 -0.05 -39.07
N SER A 59 -4.78 -0.94 -38.29
CA SER A 59 -4.52 -2.30 -38.76
C SER A 59 -5.69 -3.21 -38.39
N THR A 60 -6.64 -3.35 -39.32
CA THR A 60 -7.59 -4.47 -39.30
C THR A 60 -7.78 -4.94 -40.73
N TRP A 61 -6.98 -5.92 -41.14
CA TRP A 61 -7.32 -6.81 -42.24
C TRP A 61 -7.51 -8.21 -41.65
N PRO A 62 -8.71 -8.78 -41.69
CA PRO A 62 -8.90 -10.22 -41.63
C PRO A 62 -8.79 -10.80 -43.05
N ASP A 63 -8.04 -11.90 -43.20
CA ASP A 63 -8.22 -12.85 -44.31
C ASP A 63 -9.50 -13.67 -44.09
#